data_AF-A0A2V7H4C7-F1
#
_entry.id   AF-A0A2V7H4C7-F1
#
_cell.length_a   1.000
_cell.length_b   1.000
_cell.length_c   1.000
_cell.angle_alpha   90.00
_cell.angle_beta   90.00
_cell.angle_gamma   90.00
#
_symmetry.space_group_name_H-M   'P 1'
#
loop_
_entity.id
_entity.type
_entity.pdbx_description
1 polymer ?
#
loop_
_entity_poly.entity_id
_entity_poly.type
_entity_poly.pdbx_seq_one_letter_code
_entity_poly.pdbx_strand_id
1 'polypeptide(L)' 'KQVNMISQSWDGKRVYITSSLLGNWDKGGADNEQFLRGFTWDGKELTQVFEVDFNQEKLGRAHHMKLGSKSFRGAPTPR' A
#
# COMPACT_ATOMS: atom_id res chain seq x y z
N LYS A 1 12.22 9.81 -4.28
CA LYS A 1 10.84 9.45 -3.85
C LYS A 1 10.01 8.86 -4.99
N GLN A 2 9.29 7.77 -4.72
CA GLN A 2 8.49 6.98 -5.68
C GLN A 2 7.17 6.53 -5.03
N VAL A 3 6.09 6.53 -5.81
CA VAL A 3 4.74 6.06 -5.41
C VAL A 3 4.15 5.26 -6.56
N ASN A 4 3.39 4.20 -6.25
CA ASN A 4 2.62 3.44 -7.22
C ASN A 4 1.14 3.39 -6.83
N MET A 5 0.76 2.47 -5.94
CA MET A 5 -0.64 2.16 -5.70
C MET A 5 -1.18 2.93 -4.51
N ILE A 6 -2.39 3.47 -4.66
CA ILE A 6 -3.14 4.14 -3.59
C ILE A 6 -4.44 3.35 -3.36
N SER A 7 -4.76 3.08 -2.10
CA SER A 7 -6.01 2.43 -1.70
C SER A 7 -6.67 3.19 -0.57
N GLN A 8 -7.94 3.51 -0.73
CA GLN A 8 -8.73 4.20 0.28
C GLN A 8 -9.66 3.21 1.00
N SER A 9 -9.86 3.40 2.30
CA SER A 9 -10.89 2.65 3.04
C SER A 9 -12.30 3.06 2.60
N TRP A 10 -13.26 2.14 2.75
CA TRP A 10 -14.66 2.38 2.39
C TRP A 10 -15.32 3.53 3.15
N ASP A 11 -14.92 3.77 4.40
CA ASP A 11 -15.40 4.90 5.20
C ASP A 11 -14.77 6.25 4.79
N GLY A 12 -13.85 6.23 3.81
CA GLY A 12 -13.15 7.41 3.29
C GLY A 12 -12.07 7.97 4.21
N LYS A 13 -11.84 7.40 5.40
CA LYS A 13 -11.01 7.98 6.46
C LYS A 13 -9.55 7.54 6.45
N ARG A 14 -9.18 6.53 5.65
CA ARG A 14 -7.82 5.98 5.61
C ARG A 14 -7.33 5.84 4.19
N VAL A 15 -6.06 6.15 3.97
CA VAL A 15 -5.38 6.00 2.68
C VAL A 15 -4.10 5.20 2.90
N TYR A 16 -3.85 4.24 2.02
CA TYR A 16 -2.66 3.40 2.03
C TYR A 16 -1.92 3.58 0.72
N ILE A 17 -0.59 3.70 0.80
CA ILE A 17 0.26 3.98 -0.34
C ILE A 17 1.42 3.00 -0.38
N THR A 18 1.66 2.40 -1.54
CA THR A 18 2.84 1.57 -1.82
C THR A 18 3.77 2.23 -2.83
N SER A 19 5.06 1.89 -2.77
CA SER A 19 6.06 2.52 -3.63
C SER A 19 6.41 1.77 -4.91
N SER A 20 6.39 0.43 -4.95
CA SER A 20 6.88 -0.36 -6.09
C SER A 20 5.91 -0.35 -7.26
N LEU A 21 6.40 -0.03 -8.46
CA LEU A 21 5.69 -0.16 -9.74
C LEU A 21 5.86 -1.57 -10.30
N LEU A 22 7.05 -1.87 -10.78
CA LEU A 22 7.48 -3.16 -11.35
C LEU A 22 8.98 -3.25 -11.13
N GLY A 23 9.52 -4.44 -10.86
CA GLY A 23 10.89 -4.59 -10.36
C GLY A 23 11.98 -3.88 -11.18
N ASN A 24 11.86 -3.86 -12.50
CA ASN A 24 12.81 -3.19 -13.41
C ASN A 24 12.54 -1.70 -13.63
N TRP A 25 11.38 -1.22 -13.20
CA TRP A 25 10.92 0.16 -13.40
C TRP A 25 10.99 0.98 -12.12
N ASP A 26 11.22 0.30 -10.99
CA ASP A 26 11.52 0.95 -9.73
C ASP A 26 12.84 1.68 -9.80
N LYS A 27 12.89 2.83 -9.13
CA LYS A 27 14.12 3.56 -8.88
C LYS A 27 15.10 2.68 -8.10
N GLY A 28 16.38 2.80 -8.46
CA GLY A 28 17.49 2.12 -7.80
C GLY A 28 18.25 3.04 -6.83
N GLY A 29 19.29 2.49 -6.20
CA GLY A 29 20.23 3.25 -5.37
C GLY A 29 19.54 3.98 -4.21
N ALA A 30 19.91 5.24 -3.99
CA ALA A 30 19.37 6.07 -2.92
C ALA A 30 17.87 6.37 -3.04
N ASP A 31 17.28 6.16 -4.22
CA ASP A 31 15.86 6.39 -4.47
C ASP A 31 15.00 5.11 -4.41
N ASN A 32 15.59 3.95 -4.08
CA ASN A 32 14.89 2.65 -4.00
C ASN A 32 14.11 2.47 -2.68
N GLU A 33 13.27 3.46 -2.34
CA GLU A 33 12.38 3.35 -1.20
C GLU A 33 11.33 2.25 -1.46
N GLN A 34 11.27 1.24 -0.59
CA GLN A 34 10.28 0.17 -0.64
C GLN A 34 9.41 0.26 0.60
N PHE A 35 8.21 0.85 0.48
CA PHE A 35 7.37 1.09 1.65
C PHE A 35 5.90 0.78 1.43
N LEU A 36 5.23 0.52 2.55
CA LEU A 36 3.80 0.72 2.74
C LEU A 36 3.59 1.80 3.80
N ARG A 37 2.92 2.89 3.45
CA ARG A 37 2.53 3.95 4.39
C ARG A 37 1.02 4.01 4.53
N GLY A 38 0.56 4.15 5.78
CA GLY A 38 -0.84 4.36 6.11
C GLY A 38 -1.07 5.77 6.60
N PHE A 39 -2.19 6.37 6.19
CA PHE A 39 -2.61 7.72 6.54
C PHE A 39 -4.06 7.75 7.01
N THR A 40 -4.38 8.67 7.90
CA THR A 40 -5.75 9.13 8.15
C THR A 40 -6.04 10.36 7.29
N TRP A 41 -7.28 10.45 6.81
CA TRP A 41 -7.79 11.58 6.01
C TRP A 41 -8.94 12.25 6.75
N ASP A 42 -8.83 13.55 6.99
CA ASP A 42 -9.84 14.36 7.68
C ASP A 42 -10.69 15.22 6.71
N GLY A 43 -10.44 15.14 5.40
CA GLY A 43 -11.06 15.99 4.39
C GLY A 43 -10.18 17.16 3.92
N LYS A 44 -9.03 17.39 4.57
CA LYS A 44 -8.09 18.47 4.26
C LYS A 44 -6.64 18.00 4.19
N GLU A 45 -6.22 17.13 5.11
CA GLU A 45 -4.84 16.68 5.22
C GLU A 45 -4.72 15.17 5.45
N LEU A 46 -3.64 14.60 4.92
CA LEU A 46 -3.23 13.23 5.17
C LEU A 46 -2.23 13.21 6.33
N THR A 47 -2.63 12.65 7.46
CA THR A 47 -1.73 12.43 8.61
C THR A 47 -1.18 11.01 8.56
N GLN A 48 0.14 10.85 8.46
CA GLN A 48 0.77 9.53 8.46
C GLN A 48 0.60 8.88 9.84
N VAL A 49 0.07 7.65 9.85
CA VAL A 49 -0.15 6.89 11.09
C VAL A 49 0.84 5.75 11.27
N PHE A 50 1.35 5.18 10.18
CA PHE A 50 2.41 4.18 10.23
C PHE A 50 3.17 4.09 8.91
N GLU A 51 4.31 3.43 8.98
CA GLU A 51 5.14 3.05 7.83
C GLU A 51 5.72 1.66 8.06
N VAL A 52 5.82 0.89 6.99
CA VAL A 52 6.55 -0.37 6.94
C VAL A 52 7.61 -0.23 5.86
N ASP A 53 8.88 -0.31 6.25
CA ASP A 53 10.01 -0.35 5.32
C ASP A 53 10.29 -1.81 4.92
N PHE A 54 10.01 -2.13 3.65
CA PHE A 54 10.16 -3.48 3.12
C PHE A 54 11.63 -3.88 2.92
N ASN A 55 12.55 -2.92 2.78
CA ASN A 55 13.97 -3.21 2.70
C ASN A 55 14.48 -3.62 4.09
N GLN A 56 14.10 -2.86 5.12
CA GLN A 56 14.45 -3.16 6.51
C GLN A 56 13.87 -4.50 6.96
N GLU A 57 12.59 -4.74 6.67
CA GLU A 57 11.86 -5.96 7.06
C GLU A 57 12.10 -7.14 6.10
N LYS A 58 12.88 -6.95 5.03
CA LYS A 58 13.20 -7.97 4.01
C LYS A 58 11.96 -8.60 3.36
N LEU A 59 10.95 -7.78 3.07
CA LEU A 59 9.64 -8.19 2.53
C LEU A 59 9.58 -8.16 1.00
N GLY A 60 10.65 -7.75 0.32
CA GLY A 60 10.71 -7.62 -1.13
C GLY A 60 10.16 -6.27 -1.61
N ARG A 61 9.30 -6.26 -2.63
CA ARG A 61 8.83 -5.02 -3.27
C ARG A 61 7.36 -4.75 -2.94
N ALA A 62 7.09 -3.57 -2.41
CA ALA A 62 5.76 -3.17 -2.00
C ALA A 62 4.91 -2.74 -3.21
N HIS A 63 4.22 -3.68 -3.88
CA HIS A 63 3.45 -3.38 -5.09
C HIS A 63 1.94 -3.27 -4.84
N HIS A 64 1.25 -4.39 -4.57
CA HIS A 64 -0.22 -4.45 -4.54
C HIS A 64 -0.73 -4.80 -3.13
N MET A 65 -1.71 -4.05 -2.66
CA MET A 65 -2.46 -4.28 -1.42
C MET A 65 -3.86 -4.80 -1.74
N LYS A 66 -4.27 -5.88 -1.07
CA LYS A 66 -5.63 -6.41 -1.16
C LYS A 66 -6.33 -6.28 0.17
N LEU A 67 -7.10 -5.20 0.33
CA LEU A 67 -7.92 -4.94 1.51
C LEU A 67 -9.32 -5.52 1.27
N GLY A 68 -9.63 -6.65 1.91
CA GLY A 68 -10.94 -7.30 1.81
C GLY A 68 -11.54 -7.55 3.18
N SER A 69 -12.87 -7.60 3.25
CA SER A 69 -13.57 -8.08 4.45
C SER A 69 -14.05 -9.51 4.24
N LYS A 70 -14.28 -10.24 5.34
CA LYS A 70 -14.94 -11.54 5.30
C LYS A 70 -16.38 -11.44 4.76
N SER A 71 -17.07 -10.32 5.00
CA SER A 71 -18.44 -10.08 4.50
C SER A 71 -18.52 -9.87 2.99
N PHE A 72 -17.41 -9.50 2.33
CA PHE A 72 -17.34 -9.32 0.88
C PHE A 72 -16.80 -10.52 0.11
N ARG A 73 -16.53 -11.66 0.77
CA ARG A 73 -16.16 -12.90 0.07
C ARG A 73 -17.41 -13.59 -0.46
N GLY A 74 -17.55 -13.65 -1.79
CA GLY A 74 -18.56 -14.49 -2.45
C GLY A 74 -18.39 -15.95 -2.06
N ALA A 75 -19.48 -16.72 -2.09
CA ALA A 75 -19.45 -18.15 -1.83
C ALA A 75 -18.43 -18.81 -2.78
N PRO A 76 -17.57 -19.73 -2.29
CA PRO A 76 -16.61 -20.40 -3.14
C PRO A 76 -17.37 -21.14 -4.25
N THR A 77 -17.01 -20.88 -5.51
CA THR A 77 -17.52 -21.65 -6.64
C THR A 77 -17.03 -23.09 -6.48
N PRO A 78 -17.91 -24.11 -6.47
CA PRO A 78 -17.46 -25.50 -6.51
C PRO A 78 -16.61 -25.71 -7.77
N ARG A 79 -15.49 -26.42 -7.62
CA ARG A 79 -14.64 -26.83 -8.75
C ARG A 79 -15.31 -27.91 -9.56
#